data_AF-A0A8C7ZAF7-F1
#
_entry.id   AF-A0A8C7ZAF7-F1
#
_cell.length_a   1.000
_cell.length_b   1.000
_cell.length_c   1.000
_cell.angle_alpha   90.00
_cell.angle_beta   90.00
_cell.angle_gamma   90.00
#
_symmetry.space_group_name_H-M   'P 1'
#
loop_
_entity.id
_entity.type
_entity.pdbx_description
1 polymer ?
#
loop_
_entity_poly.entity_id
_entity_poly.type
_entity_poly.pdbx_seq_one_letter_code
_entity_poly.pdbx_strand_id
1 'polypeptide(L)'
;WTVIISLFLLHHSVKREEVEEFVKLRASNDHLFSGKRYASMWAWSAILKHMGLQCKMSHYQASKKWENLKKRYKELKYPPEGVTECPKTWFLFSLMDDALHDRLQGKAPILTAPNDCSNGDFLPRCRPRKRRGSGLTKRCTLEVFDKEGGRNNDSHEMDRERALWRREKAVLDRELAALERAQALLDREKATLERERAIMERERALMEKEKVILKERDVVHSERVALEIEKANLNRTSTEPARAEEETGSSGAVNSETTDRKKQLLYLFEKLLEGI
;
A
#
# COMPACT_ATOMS: atom_id res chain seq x y z
N TRP A 1 -6.76 7.56 4.97
CA TRP A 1 -8.13 7.39 5.46
C TRP A 1 -8.28 7.73 6.95
N THR A 2 -7.46 7.21 7.86
CA THR A 2 -7.48 7.55 9.30
C THR A 2 -7.21 9.03 9.62
N VAL A 3 -6.21 9.66 9.01
CA VAL A 3 -5.92 11.11 9.20
C VAL A 3 -7.09 11.99 8.72
N ILE A 4 -7.76 11.59 7.64
CA ILE A 4 -8.91 12.31 7.09
C ILE A 4 -10.11 12.15 8.03
N ILE A 5 -10.35 10.96 8.58
CA ILE A 5 -11.45 10.74 9.54
C ILE A 5 -11.19 11.48 10.87
N SER A 6 -9.95 11.50 11.37
CA SER A 6 -9.59 12.29 12.56
C SER A 6 -9.69 13.80 12.32
N LEU A 7 -9.30 14.29 11.14
CA LEU A 7 -9.49 15.69 10.74
C LEU A 7 -10.98 16.02 10.56
N PHE A 8 -11.75 15.12 9.96
CA PHE A 8 -13.17 15.32 9.67
C PHE A 8 -14.00 15.33 10.96
N LEU A 9 -13.76 14.42 11.90
CA LEU A 9 -14.46 14.38 13.19
C LEU A 9 -14.11 15.57 14.11
N LEU A 10 -12.87 16.07 14.09
CA LEU A 10 -12.48 17.27 14.85
C LEU A 10 -12.86 18.61 14.18
N HIS A 11 -13.11 18.61 12.87
CA HIS A 11 -13.52 19.79 12.10
C HIS A 11 -15.03 19.97 12.08
N HIS A 12 -15.82 18.89 12.13
CA HIS A 12 -17.29 18.98 12.05
C HIS A 12 -17.98 19.37 13.36
N SER A 13 -17.27 19.35 14.50
CA SER A 13 -17.82 19.66 15.83
C SER A 13 -17.52 21.08 16.34
N VAL A 14 -16.44 21.70 15.84
CA VAL A 14 -15.97 23.03 16.27
C VAL A 14 -16.05 23.98 15.09
N LYS A 15 -16.74 25.10 15.24
CA LYS A 15 -16.97 26.08 14.18
C LYS A 15 -15.66 26.72 13.71
N ARG A 16 -15.67 27.27 12.50
CA ARG A 16 -14.50 27.98 11.93
C ARG A 16 -13.99 29.09 12.86
N GLU A 17 -14.89 29.92 13.36
CA GLU A 17 -14.60 31.02 14.30
C GLU A 17 -13.97 30.51 15.60
N GLU A 18 -14.49 29.40 16.13
CA GLU A 18 -13.96 28.74 17.31
C GLU A 18 -12.53 28.20 17.06
N VAL A 19 -12.16 27.83 15.83
CA VAL A 19 -10.77 27.43 15.52
C VAL A 19 -9.82 28.63 15.47
N GLU A 20 -10.27 29.78 14.98
CA GLU A 20 -9.45 30.99 14.93
C GLU A 20 -9.16 31.55 16.33
N GLU A 21 -10.18 31.64 17.17
CA GLU A 21 -10.03 32.06 18.56
C GLU A 21 -9.19 31.05 19.36
N PHE A 22 -9.33 29.75 19.09
CA PHE A 22 -8.47 28.72 19.67
C PHE A 22 -6.99 28.92 19.34
N VAL A 23 -6.65 29.20 18.08
CA VAL A 23 -5.27 29.47 17.64
C VAL A 23 -4.72 30.73 18.31
N LYS A 24 -5.51 31.81 18.38
CA LYS A 24 -5.12 33.07 19.03
C LYS A 24 -4.88 32.90 20.53
N LEU A 25 -5.77 32.19 21.21
CA LEU A 25 -5.66 31.90 22.65
C LEU A 25 -4.45 31.04 22.94
N ARG A 26 -4.18 30.01 22.14
CA ARG A 26 -2.96 29.21 22.29
C ARG A 26 -1.74 30.09 22.13
N ALA A 27 -1.64 30.84 21.04
CA ALA A 27 -0.45 31.64 20.71
C ALA A 27 -0.16 32.71 21.78
N SER A 28 -1.20 33.36 22.28
CA SER A 28 -1.08 34.37 23.34
C SER A 28 -0.73 33.76 24.70
N ASN A 29 -1.10 32.50 24.92
CA ASN A 29 -0.86 31.77 26.18
C ASN A 29 0.26 30.73 26.05
N ASP A 30 1.26 30.97 25.19
CA ASP A 30 2.38 30.05 24.98
C ASP A 30 3.18 29.81 26.28
N HIS A 31 3.28 30.83 27.14
CA HIS A 31 3.92 30.76 28.46
C HIS A 31 3.30 29.69 29.40
N LEU A 32 2.03 29.30 29.20
CA LEU A 32 1.40 28.24 29.99
C LEU A 32 1.89 26.84 29.59
N PHE A 33 2.50 26.70 28.41
CA PHE A 33 3.04 25.44 27.89
C PHE A 33 4.51 25.25 28.28
N SER A 34 4.85 25.58 29.53
CA SER A 34 6.21 25.65 30.05
C SER A 34 6.90 24.28 30.28
N GLY A 35 6.44 23.21 29.63
CA GLY A 35 6.99 21.85 29.72
C GLY A 35 6.87 21.17 31.10
N LYS A 36 6.35 21.86 32.12
CA LYS A 36 6.13 21.31 33.46
C LYS A 36 5.08 20.21 33.42
N ARG A 37 5.19 19.22 34.32
CA ARG A 37 4.21 18.11 34.41
C ARG A 37 2.80 18.69 34.53
N TYR A 38 1.88 18.19 33.70
CA TYR A 38 0.49 18.62 33.63
C TYR A 38 0.25 20.09 33.21
N ALA A 39 1.29 20.91 32.99
CA ALA A 39 1.09 22.31 32.59
C ALA A 39 0.37 22.43 31.26
N SER A 40 0.75 21.63 30.27
CA SER A 40 0.05 21.58 28.98
C SER A 40 -1.41 21.13 29.12
N MET A 41 -1.70 20.20 30.04
CA MET A 41 -3.07 19.76 30.32
C MET A 41 -3.91 20.92 30.87
N TRP A 42 -3.38 21.65 31.85
CA TRP A 42 -4.06 22.82 32.44
C TRP A 42 -4.21 23.97 31.46
N ALA A 43 -3.19 24.23 30.64
CA ALA A 43 -3.22 25.26 29.60
C ALA A 43 -4.32 24.98 28.57
N TRP A 44 -4.40 23.74 28.07
CA TRP A 44 -5.45 23.35 27.15
C TRP A 44 -6.85 23.39 27.78
N SER A 45 -6.99 22.93 29.02
CA SER A 45 -8.25 23.01 29.77
C SER A 45 -8.70 24.45 30.01
N ALA A 46 -7.78 25.38 30.27
CA ALA A 46 -8.06 26.79 30.45
C ALA A 46 -8.59 27.43 29.16
N ILE A 47 -7.93 27.14 28.02
CA ILE A 47 -8.36 27.60 26.69
C ILE A 47 -9.76 27.07 26.37
N LEU A 48 -10.01 25.79 26.59
CA LEU A 48 -11.32 25.17 26.33
C LEU A 48 -12.43 25.75 27.20
N LYS A 49 -12.15 26.03 28.48
CA LYS A 49 -13.09 26.64 29.42
C LYS A 49 -13.45 28.06 28.98
N HIS A 50 -12.46 28.84 28.52
CA HIS A 50 -12.70 30.22 28.04
C HIS A 50 -13.66 30.24 26.85
N MET A 51 -13.53 29.27 25.94
CA MET A 51 -14.36 29.17 24.74
C MET A 51 -15.69 28.42 24.95
N GLY A 52 -15.96 27.90 26.15
CA GLY A 52 -17.13 27.06 26.41
C GLY A 52 -17.12 25.69 25.71
N LEU A 53 -15.94 25.22 25.28
CA LEU A 53 -15.75 23.99 24.50
C LEU A 53 -15.41 22.77 25.37
N GLN A 54 -15.31 22.92 26.69
CA GLN A 54 -14.91 21.86 27.61
C GLN A 54 -15.79 20.60 27.59
N CYS A 55 -17.05 20.73 27.15
CA CYS A 55 -17.99 19.61 27.02
C CYS A 55 -17.99 18.98 25.62
N LYS A 56 -17.37 19.64 24.63
CA LYS A 56 -17.32 19.19 23.23
C LYS A 56 -15.96 18.60 22.87
N MET A 57 -14.89 19.11 23.45
CA MET A 57 -13.51 18.74 23.13
C MET A 57 -12.70 18.59 24.41
N SER A 58 -12.03 17.45 24.58
CA SER A 58 -11.09 17.21 25.67
C SER A 58 -9.77 17.96 25.45
N HIS A 59 -9.04 18.26 26.53
CA HIS A 59 -7.73 18.92 26.49
C HIS A 59 -6.71 18.15 25.61
N TYR A 60 -6.79 16.81 25.55
CA TYR A 60 -5.96 15.99 24.66
C TYR A 60 -6.33 16.21 23.18
N GLN A 61 -7.62 16.26 22.88
CA GLN A 61 -8.13 16.52 21.53
C GLN A 61 -7.74 17.93 21.08
N ALA A 62 -7.76 18.92 21.98
CA ALA A 62 -7.26 20.27 21.72
C ALA A 62 -5.76 20.26 21.36
N SER A 63 -4.95 19.55 22.13
CA SER A 63 -3.51 19.37 21.83
C SER A 63 -3.30 18.73 20.46
N LYS A 64 -4.01 17.65 20.15
CA LYS A 64 -3.95 17.00 18.83
C LYS A 64 -4.44 17.91 17.70
N LYS A 65 -5.46 18.73 17.95
CA LYS A 65 -5.93 19.72 16.99
C LYS A 65 -4.83 20.72 16.65
N TRP A 66 -4.13 21.23 17.66
CA TRP A 66 -2.98 22.10 17.48
C TRP A 66 -1.84 21.44 16.69
N GLU A 67 -1.50 20.18 17.00
CA GLU A 67 -0.49 19.43 16.24
C GLU A 67 -0.89 19.22 14.77
N ASN A 68 -2.16 18.90 14.51
CA ASN A 68 -2.68 18.75 13.15
C ASN A 68 -2.63 20.07 12.37
N LEU A 69 -2.97 21.20 13.02
CA LEU A 69 -2.85 22.53 12.42
C LEU A 69 -1.40 22.85 12.08
N LYS A 70 -0.45 22.60 12.99
CA LYS A 70 0.98 22.77 12.71
C LYS A 70 1.47 21.89 11.56
N LYS A 71 0.99 20.65 11.48
CA LYS A 71 1.36 19.73 10.39
C LYS A 71 0.88 20.27 9.04
N ARG A 72 -0.39 20.66 8.93
CA ARG A 72 -0.93 21.26 7.70
C ARG A 72 -0.23 22.57 7.31
N TYR A 73 0.14 23.40 8.30
CA TYR A 73 0.96 24.58 8.06
C TYR A 73 2.32 24.22 7.45
N LYS A 74 3.01 23.22 8.00
CA LYS A 74 4.32 22.78 7.49
C LYS A 74 4.24 22.21 6.07
N GLU A 75 3.21 21.42 5.77
CA GLU A 75 2.96 20.87 4.43
C GLU A 75 2.77 21.98 3.38
N LEU A 76 2.10 23.09 3.75
CA LEU A 76 1.89 24.24 2.87
C LEU A 76 3.11 25.17 2.78
N LYS A 77 3.93 25.23 3.84
CA LYS A 77 5.15 26.05 3.87
C LYS A 77 6.32 25.39 3.13
N TYR A 78 6.40 24.07 3.17
CA TYR A 78 7.45 23.27 2.56
C TYR A 78 6.82 22.15 1.72
N PRO A 79 6.26 22.48 0.54
CA PRO A 79 5.68 21.45 -0.31
C PRO A 79 6.78 20.48 -0.78
N PRO A 80 6.49 19.16 -0.86
CA PRO A 80 7.39 18.22 -1.51
C PRO A 80 7.57 18.60 -2.99
N GLU A 81 8.78 18.43 -3.51
CA GLU A 81 9.19 18.85 -4.87
C GLU A 81 8.18 18.37 -5.92
N GLY A 82 7.44 19.33 -6.52
CA GLY A 82 6.51 19.08 -7.62
C GLY A 82 5.05 19.45 -7.38
N VAL A 83 4.62 19.81 -6.16
CA VAL A 83 3.22 20.21 -5.89
C VAL A 83 3.14 21.68 -5.46
N THR A 84 2.60 22.55 -6.32
CA THR A 84 2.30 23.95 -5.98
C THR A 84 0.94 24.04 -5.27
N GLU A 85 0.83 23.56 -4.03
CA GLU A 85 -0.33 23.91 -3.19
C GLU A 85 -0.18 25.36 -2.72
N CYS A 86 -1.00 26.26 -3.26
CA CYS A 86 -0.97 27.68 -2.94
C CYS A 86 -1.33 27.91 -1.45
N PRO A 87 -0.44 28.54 -0.64
CA PRO A 87 -0.70 28.85 0.77
C PRO A 87 -1.97 29.66 1.04
N LYS A 88 -2.45 30.41 0.03
CA LYS A 88 -3.64 31.27 0.09
C LYS A 88 -4.97 30.50 0.15
N THR A 89 -4.97 29.19 -0.10
CA THR A 89 -6.20 28.37 -0.06
C THR A 89 -6.62 28.02 1.36
N TRP A 90 -5.69 27.99 2.30
CA TRP A 90 -5.99 27.70 3.69
C TRP A 90 -6.17 28.98 4.51
N PHE A 91 -7.41 29.23 4.95
CA PHE A 91 -7.79 30.44 5.68
C PHE A 91 -7.00 30.65 6.99
N LEU A 92 -6.43 29.60 7.59
CA LEU A 92 -5.59 29.69 8.78
C LEU A 92 -4.10 29.86 8.48
N PHE A 93 -3.66 29.87 7.21
CA PHE A 93 -2.23 29.93 6.89
C PHE A 93 -1.57 31.18 7.47
N SER A 94 -2.14 32.37 7.22
CA SER A 94 -1.63 33.63 7.77
C SER A 94 -1.71 33.69 9.29
N LEU A 95 -2.80 33.15 9.87
CA LEU A 95 -3.01 33.17 11.31
C LEU A 95 -2.03 32.22 12.03
N MET A 96 -1.79 31.04 11.47
CA MET A 96 -0.80 30.08 11.97
C MET A 96 0.63 30.56 11.74
N ASP A 97 0.89 31.26 10.64
CA ASP A 97 2.19 31.92 10.41
C ASP A 97 2.46 32.95 11.50
N ASP A 98 1.52 33.83 11.80
CA ASP A 98 1.68 34.82 12.87
C ASP A 98 1.76 34.18 14.26
N ALA A 99 1.00 33.11 14.51
CA ALA A 99 1.00 32.37 15.77
C ALA A 99 2.31 31.63 16.06
N LEU A 100 3.03 31.21 15.02
CA LEU A 100 4.28 30.46 15.14
C LEU A 100 5.53 31.35 15.10
N HIS A 101 5.41 32.61 14.66
CA HIS A 101 6.48 33.61 14.68
C HIS A 101 6.30 34.65 15.80
N ASP A 102 5.51 34.33 16.84
CA ASP A 102 5.25 35.18 18.01
C ASP A 102 4.66 36.58 17.71
N ARG A 103 4.14 36.79 16.49
CA ARG A 103 3.53 38.07 16.06
C ARG A 103 2.11 38.30 16.62
N LEU A 104 1.57 37.35 17.38
CA LEU A 104 0.25 37.42 18.03
C LEU A 104 0.29 37.62 19.55
N GLN A 105 1.45 37.85 20.17
CA GLN A 105 1.51 38.13 21.60
C GLN A 105 0.65 39.36 21.94
N GLY A 106 -0.30 39.20 22.88
CA GLY A 106 -1.20 40.27 23.33
C GLY A 106 -2.49 40.46 22.52
N LYS A 107 -2.79 39.62 21.50
CA LYS A 107 -4.04 39.72 20.71
C LYS A 107 -5.22 38.92 21.29
N ALA A 108 -5.02 38.20 22.39
CA ALA A 108 -6.07 37.51 23.13
C ALA A 108 -5.83 37.64 24.64
N PRO A 109 -6.87 37.46 25.48
CA PRO A 109 -6.73 37.52 26.93
C PRO A 109 -5.65 36.56 27.44
N ILE A 110 -4.78 37.07 28.32
CA ILE A 110 -3.83 36.25 29.07
C ILE A 110 -4.64 35.43 30.07
N LEU A 111 -4.71 34.13 29.84
CA LEU A 111 -5.38 33.19 30.70
C LEU A 111 -4.40 32.80 31.81
N THR A 112 -4.80 33.02 33.06
CA THR A 112 -4.09 32.42 34.19
C THR A 112 -4.52 30.95 34.26
N ALA A 113 -3.60 30.03 34.00
CA ALA A 113 -3.85 28.62 34.29
C ALA A 113 -4.24 28.50 35.77
N PRO A 114 -5.30 27.74 36.14
CA PRO A 114 -5.64 27.54 37.53
C PRO A 114 -4.43 26.93 38.25
N ASN A 115 -3.72 27.76 39.01
CA ASN A 115 -2.54 27.34 39.76
C ASN A 115 -2.93 26.67 41.08
N ASP A 116 -4.22 26.63 41.40
CA ASP A 116 -4.78 25.97 42.56
C ASP A 116 -6.10 25.28 42.23
N CYS A 117 -6.26 24.07 42.78
CA CYS A 117 -7.48 23.26 42.84
C CYS A 117 -8.60 23.90 43.69
N SER A 118 -8.77 25.22 43.65
CA SER A 118 -9.76 25.95 44.43
C SER A 118 -10.57 26.84 43.49
N ASN A 119 -11.64 26.26 42.95
CA ASN A 119 -12.96 26.91 42.84
C ASN A 119 -13.91 25.89 42.21
N GLY A 120 -14.98 25.59 42.95
CA GLY A 120 -15.94 24.51 42.70
C GLY A 120 -16.88 24.74 41.51
N ASP A 121 -16.36 25.16 40.36
CA ASP A 121 -17.16 25.40 39.16
C ASP A 121 -17.10 24.25 38.14
N PHE A 122 -16.34 23.19 38.40
CA PHE A 122 -16.36 21.96 37.60
C PHE A 122 -17.53 21.05 38.04
N LEU A 123 -18.77 21.50 37.80
CA LEU A 123 -19.91 20.59 37.70
C LEU A 123 -20.15 20.23 36.23
N PRO A 124 -20.06 18.96 35.82
CA PRO A 124 -20.51 18.54 34.50
C PRO A 124 -22.05 18.55 34.49
N ARG A 125 -22.65 19.70 34.18
CA ARG A 125 -24.11 19.82 33.95
C ARG A 125 -24.48 19.41 32.53
N CYS A 126 -24.30 18.14 32.19
CA CYS A 126 -25.00 17.50 31.08
C CYS A 126 -25.16 16.00 31.35
N ARG A 127 -26.05 15.64 32.29
CA ARG A 127 -26.69 14.32 32.27
C ARG A 127 -28.17 14.49 31.96
N PRO A 128 -28.75 13.77 30.98
CA PRO A 128 -30.19 13.73 30.82
C PRO A 128 -30.79 13.01 32.03
N ARG A 129 -31.55 13.75 32.86
CA ARG A 129 -32.17 13.22 34.08
C ARG A 129 -33.24 12.20 33.71
N LYS A 130 -32.95 10.92 33.95
CA LYS A 130 -33.96 9.85 34.03
C LYS A 130 -34.84 10.16 35.25
N ARG A 131 -36.11 10.45 35.00
CA ARG A 131 -37.14 10.69 36.03
C ARG A 131 -37.23 9.49 36.99
N ARG A 132 -37.02 9.71 38.29
CA ARG A 132 -37.73 9.04 39.39
C ARG A 132 -37.90 10.05 40.53
N GLY A 133 -39.12 10.13 41.04
CA GLY A 133 -39.54 11.13 42.03
C GLY A 133 -39.41 10.65 43.47
N SER A 134 -40.00 11.47 44.35
CA SER A 134 -40.05 11.40 45.83
C SER A 134 -38.77 11.92 46.50
N GLY A 135 -38.76 12.86 47.44
CA GLY A 135 -39.82 13.50 48.23
C GLY A 135 -39.23 13.87 49.59
N LEU A 136 -39.19 15.17 49.91
CA LEU A 136 -39.20 15.79 51.24
C LEU A 136 -38.14 15.38 52.31
N THR A 137 -37.23 16.29 52.68
CA THR A 137 -37.14 16.98 54.00
C THR A 137 -35.74 17.55 54.32
N LYS A 138 -35.81 18.67 55.05
CA LYS A 138 -34.81 19.61 55.61
C LYS A 138 -33.53 19.00 56.22
N ARG A 139 -32.39 19.69 56.02
CA ARG A 139 -31.68 20.57 57.00
C ARG A 139 -30.21 20.70 56.60
N CYS A 140 -29.69 21.92 56.60
CA CYS A 140 -28.26 22.19 56.45
C CYS A 140 -27.51 21.66 57.69
N THR A 141 -26.65 20.68 57.49
CA THR A 141 -25.55 20.36 58.39
C THR A 141 -24.27 20.32 57.58
N LEU A 142 -23.34 21.17 58.01
CA LEU A 142 -21.96 21.23 57.58
C LEU A 142 -21.32 19.88 57.86
N GLU A 143 -21.16 19.05 56.83
CA GLU A 143 -20.34 17.85 56.90
C GLU A 143 -19.07 18.04 56.10
N VAL A 144 -17.96 17.73 56.78
CA VAL A 144 -16.61 17.67 56.26
C VAL A 144 -16.60 16.67 55.11
N PHE A 145 -16.54 17.17 53.87
CA PHE A 145 -16.38 16.32 52.70
C PHE A 145 -14.95 15.79 52.66
N ASP A 146 -14.80 14.48 52.90
CA ASP A 146 -13.57 13.75 52.66
C ASP A 146 -13.13 13.93 51.20
N LYS A 147 -11.92 14.48 51.07
CA LYS A 147 -11.33 15.05 49.86
C LYS A 147 -10.54 14.00 49.06
N GLU A 148 -11.07 12.79 48.89
CA GLU A 148 -10.38 11.70 48.18
C GLU A 148 -10.99 11.31 46.82
N GLY A 149 -12.20 11.76 46.50
CA GLY A 149 -12.92 11.33 45.28
C GLY A 149 -12.48 11.97 43.95
N GLY A 150 -11.72 13.07 43.97
CA GLY A 150 -11.37 13.84 42.77
C GLY A 150 -10.25 13.21 41.91
N ARG A 151 -9.20 12.68 42.55
CA ARG A 151 -8.03 12.11 41.83
C ARG A 151 -8.35 10.80 41.11
N ASN A 152 -9.34 10.06 41.59
CA ASN A 152 -9.69 8.75 41.07
C ASN A 152 -10.43 8.83 39.73
N ASN A 153 -11.27 9.85 39.53
CA ASN A 153 -12.00 10.02 38.26
C ASN A 153 -11.07 10.41 37.10
N ASP A 154 -10.12 11.32 37.35
CA ASP A 154 -9.15 11.77 36.32
C ASP A 154 -8.17 10.65 35.96
N SER A 155 -7.69 9.87 36.94
CA SER A 155 -6.88 8.68 36.68
C SER A 155 -7.65 7.65 35.85
N HIS A 156 -8.93 7.42 36.19
CA HIS A 156 -9.76 6.44 35.53
C HIS A 156 -10.15 6.86 34.10
N GLU A 157 -10.25 8.17 33.82
CA GLU A 157 -10.43 8.70 32.47
C GLU A 157 -9.17 8.48 31.62
N MET A 158 -7.99 8.77 32.16
CA MET A 158 -6.71 8.47 31.49
C MET A 158 -6.50 6.98 31.25
N ASP A 159 -6.94 6.11 32.16
CA ASP A 159 -6.90 4.65 31.95
C ASP A 159 -7.85 4.19 30.84
N ARG A 160 -9.04 4.80 30.75
CA ARG A 160 -9.98 4.56 29.64
C ARG A 160 -9.38 5.00 28.31
N GLU A 161 -8.76 6.17 28.25
CA GLU A 161 -8.11 6.68 27.04
C GLU A 161 -6.87 5.88 26.65
N ARG A 162 -6.03 5.46 27.61
CA ARG A 162 -4.92 4.53 27.37
C ARG A 162 -5.43 3.20 26.82
N ALA A 163 -6.57 2.71 27.29
CA ALA A 163 -7.18 1.50 26.76
C ALA A 163 -7.67 1.70 25.32
N LEU A 164 -8.21 2.87 24.97
CA LEU A 164 -8.58 3.20 23.58
C LEU A 164 -7.35 3.25 22.67
N TRP A 165 -6.27 3.92 23.08
CA TRP A 165 -5.01 3.94 22.33
C TRP A 165 -4.42 2.55 22.12
N ARG A 166 -4.47 1.68 23.14
CA ARG A 166 -4.03 0.28 22.99
C ARG A 166 -4.90 -0.50 22.02
N ARG A 167 -6.21 -0.27 22.01
CA ARG A 167 -7.13 -0.89 21.05
C ARG A 167 -6.86 -0.41 19.63
N GLU A 168 -6.69 0.89 19.42
CA GLU A 168 -6.37 1.48 18.12
C GLU A 168 -5.02 0.96 17.60
N LYS A 169 -3.99 0.96 18.44
CA LYS A 169 -2.69 0.36 18.11
C LYS A 169 -2.83 -1.11 17.70
N ALA A 170 -3.60 -1.89 18.47
CA ALA A 170 -3.84 -3.29 18.13
C ALA A 170 -4.64 -3.49 16.83
N VAL A 171 -5.45 -2.51 16.40
CA VAL A 171 -6.10 -2.54 15.08
C VAL A 171 -5.06 -2.30 13.99
N LEU A 172 -4.22 -1.28 14.14
CA LEU A 172 -3.13 -0.99 13.19
C LEU A 172 -2.16 -2.16 13.05
N ASP A 173 -1.78 -2.82 14.16
CA ASP A 173 -0.90 -3.99 14.14
C ASP A 173 -1.56 -5.15 13.36
N ARG A 174 -2.88 -5.33 13.47
CA ARG A 174 -3.62 -6.33 12.67
C ARG A 174 -3.68 -5.98 11.19
N GLU A 175 -3.89 -4.71 10.87
CA GLU A 175 -3.88 -4.21 9.48
C GLU A 175 -2.51 -4.40 8.83
N LEU A 176 -1.43 -4.07 9.55
CA LEU A 176 -0.07 -4.28 9.08
C LEU A 176 0.20 -5.76 8.80
N ALA A 177 -0.19 -6.65 9.71
CA ALA A 177 -0.06 -8.09 9.51
C ALA A 177 -0.94 -8.61 8.35
N ALA A 178 -2.09 -7.99 8.07
CA ALA A 178 -2.91 -8.33 6.91
C ALA A 178 -2.26 -7.91 5.59
N LEU A 179 -1.65 -6.72 5.55
CA LEU A 179 -0.90 -6.24 4.39
C LEU A 179 0.32 -7.11 4.11
N GLU A 180 1.06 -7.51 5.15
CA GLU A 180 2.20 -8.43 5.01
C GLU A 180 1.78 -9.78 4.41
N ARG A 181 0.66 -10.35 4.86
CA ARG A 181 0.10 -11.56 4.26
C ARG A 181 -0.31 -11.36 2.81
N ALA A 182 -0.95 -10.24 2.48
CA ALA A 182 -1.36 -9.93 1.11
C ALA A 182 -0.15 -9.79 0.18
N GLN A 183 0.92 -9.13 0.64
CA GLN A 183 2.16 -9.01 -0.10
C GLN A 183 2.79 -10.38 -0.37
N ALA A 184 2.82 -11.26 0.64
CA ALA A 184 3.32 -12.62 0.47
C ALA A 184 2.46 -13.47 -0.50
N LEU A 185 1.18 -13.19 -0.67
CA LEU A 185 0.35 -13.83 -1.70
C LEU A 185 0.69 -13.32 -3.09
N LEU A 186 0.82 -11.99 -3.25
CA LEU A 186 1.21 -11.38 -4.52
C LEU A 186 2.58 -11.88 -5.00
N ASP A 187 3.54 -12.07 -4.09
CA ASP A 187 4.85 -12.59 -4.47
C ASP A 187 4.81 -14.07 -4.91
N ARG A 188 3.89 -14.87 -4.35
CA ARG A 188 3.63 -16.22 -4.84
C ARG A 188 3.00 -16.20 -6.24
N GLU A 189 2.02 -15.33 -6.48
CA GLU A 189 1.37 -15.16 -7.78
C GLU A 189 2.35 -14.66 -8.85
N LYS A 190 3.24 -13.71 -8.51
CA LYS A 190 4.31 -13.30 -9.42
C LYS A 190 5.20 -14.49 -9.81
N ALA A 191 5.59 -15.31 -8.83
CA ALA A 191 6.40 -16.49 -9.10
C ALA A 191 5.66 -17.52 -9.98
N THR A 192 4.33 -17.67 -9.86
CA THR A 192 3.57 -18.56 -10.77
C THR A 192 3.52 -17.98 -12.18
N LEU A 193 3.26 -16.68 -12.32
CA LEU A 193 3.24 -16.00 -13.62
C LEU A 193 4.61 -16.01 -14.31
N GLU A 194 5.71 -15.93 -13.57
CA GLU A 194 7.06 -16.09 -14.12
C GLU A 194 7.30 -17.50 -14.67
N ARG A 195 6.83 -18.54 -13.98
CA ARG A 195 6.92 -19.93 -14.48
C ARG A 195 6.09 -20.11 -15.74
N GLU A 196 4.85 -19.61 -15.77
CA GLU A 196 3.98 -19.66 -16.94
C GLU A 196 4.60 -18.91 -18.12
N ARG A 197 5.16 -17.71 -17.88
CA ARG A 197 5.89 -16.95 -18.90
C ARG A 197 7.05 -17.77 -19.48
N ALA A 198 7.83 -18.46 -18.64
CA ALA A 198 8.93 -19.30 -19.09
C ALA A 198 8.45 -20.52 -19.90
N ILE A 199 7.27 -21.09 -19.59
CA ILE A 199 6.66 -22.15 -20.39
C ILE A 199 6.26 -21.61 -21.76
N MET A 200 5.54 -20.50 -21.81
CA MET A 200 5.12 -19.86 -23.06
C MET A 200 6.30 -19.45 -23.95
N GLU A 201 7.44 -19.08 -23.35
CA GLU A 201 8.67 -18.77 -24.07
C GLU A 201 9.30 -20.02 -24.70
N ARG A 202 9.32 -21.14 -23.96
CA ARG A 202 9.78 -22.44 -24.50
C ARG A 202 8.88 -22.91 -25.64
N GLU A 203 7.56 -22.81 -25.49
CA GLU A 203 6.61 -23.18 -26.56
C GLU A 203 6.81 -22.32 -27.80
N ARG A 204 7.00 -21.00 -27.65
CA ARG A 204 7.37 -20.13 -28.78
C ARG A 204 8.66 -20.59 -29.47
N ALA A 205 9.68 -20.94 -28.71
CA ALA A 205 10.93 -21.45 -29.28
C ALA A 205 10.75 -22.78 -30.03
N LEU A 206 9.85 -23.66 -29.57
CA LEU A 206 9.51 -24.90 -30.27
C LEU A 206 8.76 -24.62 -31.57
N MET A 207 7.77 -23.73 -31.55
CA MET A 207 7.02 -23.32 -32.75
C MET A 207 7.95 -22.72 -33.82
N GLU A 208 8.95 -21.91 -33.41
CA GLU A 208 9.93 -21.37 -34.36
C GLU A 208 10.83 -22.46 -34.96
N LYS A 209 11.26 -23.44 -34.16
CA LYS A 209 12.02 -24.60 -34.68
C LYS A 209 11.18 -25.43 -35.67
N GLU A 210 9.92 -25.67 -35.37
CA GLU A 210 9.01 -26.40 -36.25
C GLU A 210 8.83 -25.67 -37.59
N LYS A 211 8.65 -24.34 -37.57
CA LYS A 211 8.59 -23.52 -38.80
C LYS A 211 9.85 -23.66 -39.65
N VAL A 212 11.04 -23.69 -39.03
CA VAL A 212 12.30 -23.88 -39.75
C VAL A 212 12.34 -25.26 -40.41
N ILE A 213 11.97 -26.32 -39.67
CA ILE A 213 11.92 -27.69 -40.21
C ILE A 213 10.95 -27.81 -41.38
N LEU A 214 9.77 -27.18 -41.29
CA LEU A 214 8.80 -27.16 -42.39
C LEU A 214 9.39 -26.47 -43.61
N LYS A 215 10.06 -25.34 -43.43
CA LYS A 215 10.73 -24.63 -44.53
C LYS A 215 11.85 -25.47 -45.18
N GLU A 216 12.65 -26.17 -44.39
CA GLU A 216 13.66 -27.11 -44.91
C GLU A 216 13.04 -28.25 -45.71
N ARG A 217 11.91 -28.81 -45.23
CA ARG A 217 11.15 -29.82 -45.98
C ARG A 217 10.67 -29.30 -47.33
N ASP A 218 10.14 -28.08 -47.38
CA ASP A 218 9.68 -27.45 -48.62
C ASP A 218 10.84 -27.23 -49.61
N VAL A 219 12.02 -26.83 -49.12
CA VAL A 219 13.24 -26.70 -49.93
C VAL A 219 13.68 -28.05 -50.48
N VAL A 220 13.78 -29.09 -49.64
CA VAL A 220 14.14 -30.44 -50.07
C VAL A 220 13.13 -31.01 -51.07
N HIS A 221 11.84 -30.74 -50.88
CA HIS A 221 10.81 -31.14 -51.83
C HIS A 221 11.00 -30.45 -53.19
N SER A 222 11.29 -29.15 -53.18
CA SER A 222 11.57 -28.38 -54.40
C SER A 222 12.83 -28.87 -55.12
N GLU A 223 13.91 -29.16 -54.38
CA GLU A 223 15.14 -29.75 -54.94
C GLU A 223 14.90 -31.12 -55.58
N ARG A 224 14.11 -31.98 -54.94
CA ARG A 224 13.74 -33.29 -55.50
C ARG A 224 13.04 -33.14 -56.84
N VAL A 225 12.05 -32.23 -56.93
CA VAL A 225 11.33 -31.97 -58.18
C VAL A 225 12.27 -31.41 -59.25
N ALA A 226 13.18 -30.50 -58.89
CA ALA A 226 14.16 -29.95 -59.82
C ALA A 226 15.11 -31.03 -60.38
N LEU A 227 15.64 -31.90 -59.51
CA LEU A 227 16.50 -33.02 -59.91
C LEU A 227 15.76 -34.02 -60.82
N GLU A 228 14.47 -34.23 -60.61
CA GLU A 228 13.66 -35.11 -61.44
C GLU A 228 13.45 -34.54 -62.85
N ILE A 229 13.26 -33.22 -62.97
CA ILE A 229 13.24 -32.51 -64.25
C ILE A 229 14.61 -32.59 -64.94
N GLU A 230 15.69 -32.34 -64.22
CA GLU A 230 17.06 -32.42 -64.76
C GLU A 230 17.39 -33.84 -65.26
N LYS A 231 17.05 -34.87 -64.48
CA LYS A 231 17.21 -36.26 -64.88
C LYS A 231 16.40 -36.60 -66.13
N ALA A 232 15.17 -36.10 -66.23
CA ALA A 232 14.35 -36.27 -67.43
C ALA A 232 14.97 -35.58 -68.65
N ASN A 233 15.59 -34.40 -68.47
CA ASN A 233 16.30 -33.70 -69.53
C ASN A 233 17.57 -34.44 -69.97
N LEU A 234 18.39 -34.91 -69.02
CA LEU A 234 19.59 -35.71 -69.31
C LEU A 234 19.26 -36.99 -70.06
N ASN A 235 18.19 -37.69 -69.66
CA ASN A 235 17.73 -38.87 -70.38
C ASN A 235 17.32 -38.52 -71.81
N ARG A 236 16.62 -37.41 -72.04
CA ARG A 236 16.27 -36.98 -73.41
C ARG A 236 17.51 -36.69 -74.26
N THR A 237 18.52 -36.02 -73.71
CA THR A 237 19.78 -35.71 -74.43
C THR A 237 20.66 -36.94 -74.65
N SER A 238 20.66 -37.93 -73.74
CA SER A 238 21.32 -39.23 -73.96
C SER A 238 20.57 -40.14 -74.93
N THR A 239 19.27 -39.89 -75.14
CA THR A 239 18.45 -40.60 -76.13
C THR A 239 18.41 -39.87 -77.48
N GLU A 240 19.27 -38.85 -77.71
CA GLU A 240 19.56 -38.40 -79.06
C GLU A 240 20.62 -39.32 -79.69
N PRO A 241 20.33 -39.97 -80.83
CA PRO A 241 21.28 -40.87 -81.47
C PRO A 241 22.35 -40.04 -82.20
N ALA A 242 23.48 -39.82 -81.54
CA ALA A 242 24.72 -39.47 -82.24
C ALA A 242 25.18 -40.72 -83.02
N ARG A 243 25.20 -40.58 -84.35
CA ARG A 243 25.75 -41.57 -85.27
C ARG A 243 27.27 -41.70 -85.06
N ALA A 244 27.75 -42.96 -85.16
CA ALA A 244 29.14 -43.41 -85.39
C ALA A 244 30.09 -43.15 -84.19
N GLU A 245 30.84 -44.08 -83.58
CA GLU A 245 31.43 -45.38 -83.97
C GLU A 245 31.74 -46.25 -82.71
N GLU A 246 32.42 -47.37 -82.97
CA GLU A 246 32.53 -48.66 -82.29
C GLU A 246 33.06 -48.79 -80.83
N GLU A 247 32.58 -49.91 -80.25
CA GLU A 247 33.20 -50.88 -79.34
C GLU A 247 33.95 -50.47 -78.05
N THR A 248 33.49 -51.00 -76.90
CA THR A 248 34.12 -52.10 -76.13
C THR A 248 33.78 -52.04 -74.63
N GLY A 249 33.55 -53.21 -74.01
CA GLY A 249 33.74 -53.47 -72.56
C GLY A 249 32.51 -53.24 -71.66
N SER A 250 31.70 -54.26 -71.37
CA SER A 250 31.92 -55.25 -70.28
C SER A 250 32.00 -54.67 -68.86
N SER A 251 30.94 -54.83 -68.05
CA SER A 251 30.99 -55.34 -66.65
C SER A 251 29.61 -55.30 -65.97
N GLY A 252 28.77 -56.30 -66.25
CA GLY A 252 27.46 -56.50 -65.62
C GLY A 252 27.43 -57.55 -64.52
N ALA A 253 28.51 -57.76 -63.76
CA ALA A 253 28.66 -58.92 -62.86
C ALA A 253 28.86 -58.62 -61.36
N VAL A 254 28.91 -57.35 -60.92
CA VAL A 254 29.26 -57.01 -59.51
C VAL A 254 28.04 -56.88 -58.58
N ASN A 255 26.83 -56.84 -59.14
CA ASN A 255 25.61 -56.58 -58.36
C ASN A 255 24.99 -57.85 -57.74
N SER A 256 25.23 -59.05 -58.27
CA SER A 256 24.66 -60.28 -57.71
C SER A 256 25.32 -60.64 -56.38
N GLU A 257 26.65 -60.63 -56.32
CA GLU A 257 27.41 -61.06 -55.14
C GLU A 257 27.29 -60.10 -53.95
N THR A 258 27.11 -58.81 -54.22
CA THR A 258 26.81 -57.81 -53.19
C THR A 258 25.38 -57.94 -52.66
N THR A 259 24.41 -58.32 -53.50
CA THR A 259 23.05 -58.62 -53.03
C THR A 259 23.00 -59.92 -52.22
N ASP A 260 23.82 -60.91 -52.54
CA ASP A 260 23.86 -62.19 -51.84
C ASP A 260 24.45 -62.05 -50.44
N ARG A 261 25.56 -61.31 -50.30
CA ARG A 261 26.14 -60.96 -48.99
C ARG A 261 25.17 -60.18 -48.11
N LYS A 262 24.39 -59.25 -48.68
CA LYS A 262 23.38 -58.48 -47.94
C LYS A 262 22.23 -59.36 -47.46
N LYS A 263 21.75 -60.30 -48.28
CA LYS A 263 20.73 -61.28 -47.90
C LYS A 263 21.21 -62.20 -46.78
N GLN A 264 22.47 -62.65 -46.87
CA GLN A 264 23.06 -63.52 -45.85
C GLN A 264 23.27 -62.80 -44.51
N LEU A 265 23.62 -61.51 -44.53
CA LEU A 265 23.72 -60.70 -43.31
C LEU A 265 22.36 -60.53 -42.62
N LEU A 266 21.29 -60.30 -43.39
CA LEU A 266 19.92 -60.19 -42.86
C LEU A 266 19.46 -61.50 -42.22
N TYR A 267 19.71 -62.64 -42.87
CA TYR A 267 19.39 -63.97 -42.33
C TYR A 267 20.12 -64.27 -41.02
N LEU A 268 21.41 -63.88 -40.90
CA LEU A 268 22.16 -64.04 -39.66
C LEU A 268 21.65 -63.12 -38.55
N PHE A 269 21.22 -61.90 -38.87
CA PHE A 269 20.62 -60.98 -37.91
C PHE A 269 19.26 -61.49 -37.40
N GLU A 270 18.42 -62.04 -38.28
CA GLU A 270 17.11 -62.62 -37.94
C GLU A 270 17.28 -63.82 -37.01
N LYS A 271 18.22 -64.72 -37.31
CA LYS A 271 18.54 -65.89 -36.48
C LYS A 271 19.14 -65.53 -35.11
N LEU A 272 19.77 -64.36 -34.99
CA LEU A 272 20.31 -63.85 -33.72
C LEU A 272 19.21 -63.26 -32.82
N LEU A 273 18.15 -62.71 -33.43
CA LEU A 273 16.98 -62.18 -32.73
C LEU A 273 16.00 -63.30 -32.30
N GLU A 274 15.97 -64.43 -33.00
CA GLU A 274 15.15 -65.60 -32.64
C GLU A 274 15.78 -66.51 -31.56
N GLY A 275 17.04 -66.25 -31.17
CA GLY A 275 17.79 -67.06 -30.21
C GLY A 275 17.92 -66.50 -28.79
N ILE A 276 17.20 -65.42 -28.45
CA ILE A 276 17.07 -64.82 -27.10
C ILE A 276 15.62 -64.98 -26.65
#